data_AF-A0A3M1S9E2-F1
#
_entry.id   AF-A0A3M1S9E2-F1
#
_cell.length_a   1.000
_cell.length_b   1.000
_cell.length_c   1.000
_cell.angle_alpha   90.00
_cell.angle_beta   90.00
_cell.angle_gamma   90.00
#
_symmetry.space_group_name_H-M   'P 1'
#
loop_
_entity.id
_entity.type
_entity.pdbx_description
1 polymer ?
#
loop_
_entity_poly.entity_id
_entity_poly.type
_entity_poly.pdbx_seq_one_letter_code
_entity_poly.pdbx_strand_id
1 'polypeptide(L)'
;DPYGHFYALDVYTTDWADEHTFPRGSAAVLRLIEAIKKSGSDASTSPVVQRRVLGEVSIEPDGSFYVRVPANLTVELQLLDADGMALQDCGWIWVKNHSPQGCIGCHEDPERTPINRVVDAVKKPPIFLDTPPEKRWSVGFVEDVWPKLGRDCLPCHESTSEPRLTRDAEQTYRRLLAGSSSDTRRPYVIPGKARSSPLVWHLLGRNTARPWDGDADDHPVKPLPPDTTIPSDTIRTIVRWIDLGAQWTRSTAPAFAE
;
A
#
# COMPACT_ATOMS: atom_id res chain seq x y z
N ASP A 1 -21.03 -15.64 15.86
CA ASP A 1 -19.67 -15.13 15.68
C ASP A 1 -19.68 -14.09 14.56
N PRO A 2 -19.51 -12.79 14.84
CA PRO A 2 -19.61 -11.71 13.85
C PRO A 2 -18.37 -11.60 12.93
N TYR A 3 -17.59 -12.69 12.83
CA TYR A 3 -16.32 -12.73 12.12
C TYR A 3 -16.36 -13.77 11.01
N GLY A 4 -15.52 -13.56 10.00
CA GLY A 4 -15.18 -14.54 8.98
C GLY A 4 -13.68 -14.71 8.91
N HIS A 5 -13.21 -15.59 8.04
CA HIS A 5 -11.80 -15.93 7.95
C HIS A 5 -11.27 -15.85 6.52
N PHE A 6 -10.05 -15.34 6.37
CA PHE A 6 -9.28 -15.44 5.14
C PHE A 6 -8.04 -16.30 5.37
N TYR A 7 -7.71 -17.15 4.40
CA TYR A 7 -6.43 -17.84 4.37
C TYR A 7 -5.92 -17.97 2.94
N ALA A 8 -4.61 -18.04 2.78
CA ALA A 8 -3.98 -18.46 1.53
C ALA A 8 -3.04 -19.62 1.77
N LEU A 9 -2.99 -20.56 0.82
CA LEU A 9 -2.07 -21.69 0.90
C LEU A 9 -0.63 -21.27 0.61
N ASP A 10 -0.42 -20.49 -0.44
CA ASP A 10 0.91 -19.98 -0.81
C ASP A 10 0.79 -18.69 -1.62
N VAL A 11 1.13 -17.55 -1.02
CA VAL A 11 1.06 -16.24 -1.69
C VAL A 11 1.96 -16.10 -2.92
N TYR A 12 2.91 -17.03 -3.13
CA TYR A 12 3.76 -17.07 -4.32
C TYR A 12 3.17 -17.93 -5.45
N THR A 13 2.03 -18.60 -5.22
CA THR A 13 1.28 -19.26 -6.29
C THR A 13 0.46 -18.20 -7.03
N THR A 14 0.73 -18.03 -8.32
CA THR A 14 0.01 -17.10 -9.19
C THR A 14 0.02 -17.66 -10.61
N ASP A 15 -0.98 -17.29 -11.41
CA ASP A 15 -1.03 -17.64 -12.84
C ASP A 15 -0.62 -16.48 -13.74
N TRP A 16 0.02 -15.48 -13.15
CA TRP A 16 0.67 -14.43 -13.92
C TRP A 16 1.89 -14.96 -14.67
N ALA A 17 2.26 -14.25 -15.74
CA ALA A 17 3.51 -14.52 -16.43
C ALA A 17 4.69 -14.48 -15.44
N ASP A 18 5.73 -15.29 -15.67
CA ASP A 18 6.89 -15.40 -14.77
C ASP A 18 7.50 -14.03 -14.41
N GLU A 19 7.45 -13.08 -15.35
CA GLU A 19 7.91 -11.70 -15.17
C GLU A 19 7.18 -10.94 -14.06
N HIS A 20 5.93 -11.33 -13.76
CA HIS A 20 5.02 -10.81 -12.73
C HIS A 20 5.09 -11.55 -11.39
N THR A 21 5.90 -12.61 -11.31
CA THR A 21 6.06 -13.38 -10.09
C THR A 21 7.22 -12.83 -9.26
N PHE A 22 6.97 -12.53 -7.99
CA PHE A 22 8.01 -12.09 -7.07
C PHE A 22 8.74 -13.29 -6.42
N PRO A 23 10.06 -13.18 -6.15
CA PRO A 23 10.84 -14.28 -5.59
C PRO A 23 10.27 -14.77 -4.25
N ARG A 24 10.30 -16.09 -4.04
CA ARG A 24 9.92 -16.69 -2.76
C ARG A 24 10.74 -16.09 -1.62
N GLY A 25 10.08 -15.75 -0.51
CA GLY A 25 10.67 -15.01 0.61
C GLY A 25 10.57 -13.48 0.49
N SER A 26 10.07 -12.94 -0.63
CA SER A 26 9.95 -11.48 -0.82
C SER A 26 8.77 -10.89 -0.02
N ALA A 27 7.61 -11.57 0.00
CA ALA A 27 6.48 -11.17 0.84
C ALA A 27 6.76 -11.39 2.33
N ALA A 28 6.72 -10.32 3.12
CA ALA A 28 7.00 -10.32 4.55
C ALA A 28 5.73 -10.09 5.39
N VAL A 29 4.84 -9.23 4.92
CA VAL A 29 3.64 -8.79 5.67
C VAL A 29 2.43 -8.80 4.75
N LEU A 30 1.29 -9.23 5.28
CA LEU A 30 -0.02 -9.01 4.71
C LEU A 30 -0.68 -7.83 5.44
N ARG A 31 -1.08 -6.80 4.69
CA ARG A 31 -1.89 -5.67 5.15
C ARG A 31 -3.33 -5.85 4.70
N LEU A 32 -4.29 -5.69 5.61
CA LEU A 32 -5.71 -5.66 5.29
C LEU A 32 -6.20 -4.22 5.27
N ILE A 33 -6.75 -3.81 4.14
CA ILE A 33 -7.21 -2.45 3.89
C ILE A 33 -8.73 -2.47 3.75
N GLU A 34 -9.43 -1.79 4.64
CA GLU A 34 -10.87 -1.54 4.56
C GLU A 34 -11.17 -0.45 3.53
N ALA A 35 -12.17 -0.71 2.67
CA ALA A 35 -12.77 0.30 1.82
C ALA A 35 -13.75 1.18 2.60
N ILE A 36 -13.54 2.50 2.56
CA ILE A 36 -14.43 3.47 3.18
C ILE A 36 -15.32 4.11 2.11
N LYS A 37 -16.63 3.96 2.29
CA LYS A 37 -17.61 4.63 1.43
C LYS A 37 -17.52 6.15 1.68
N LYS A 38 -17.35 6.93 0.60
CA LYS A 38 -17.45 8.39 0.67
C LYS A 38 -18.83 8.80 1.22
N SER A 39 -18.86 9.54 2.33
CA SER A 39 -20.08 10.16 2.85
C SER A 39 -20.14 11.64 2.44
N GLY A 40 -21.15 12.03 1.66
CA GLY A 40 -21.42 13.45 1.37
C GLY A 40 -20.35 14.17 0.54
N SER A 41 -20.54 15.47 0.29
CA SER A 41 -19.91 16.33 -0.73
C SER A 41 -18.39 16.55 -0.67
N ASP A 42 -17.62 15.65 -0.06
CA ASP A 42 -16.17 15.71 -0.11
C ASP A 42 -15.72 15.38 -1.54
N ALA A 43 -15.49 16.45 -2.30
CA ALA A 43 -14.76 16.43 -3.55
C ALA A 43 -13.29 16.07 -3.28
N SER A 44 -13.04 14.85 -2.77
CA SER A 44 -11.68 14.31 -2.73
C SER A 44 -11.22 14.23 -4.18
N THR A 45 -10.19 15.01 -4.52
CA THR A 45 -9.57 15.02 -5.85
C THR A 45 -8.88 13.70 -6.20
N SER A 46 -8.77 12.77 -5.24
CA SER A 46 -8.28 11.41 -5.50
C SER A 46 -9.37 10.56 -6.19
N PRO A 47 -9.06 9.94 -7.35
CA PRO A 47 -9.98 9.04 -8.06
C PRO A 47 -10.17 7.69 -7.34
N VAL A 48 -9.51 7.49 -6.20
CA VAL A 48 -9.44 6.20 -5.51
C VAL A 48 -10.37 6.17 -4.30
N VAL A 49 -10.92 4.99 -3.99
CA VAL A 49 -11.72 4.75 -2.78
C VAL A 49 -10.89 5.07 -1.55
N GLN A 50 -11.50 5.68 -0.54
CA GLN A 50 -10.83 5.98 0.72
C GLN A 50 -10.42 4.67 1.40
N ARG A 51 -9.16 4.61 1.84
CA ARG A 51 -8.52 3.40 2.36
C ARG A 51 -8.11 3.58 3.80
N ARG A 52 -8.47 2.61 4.65
CA ARG A 52 -8.08 2.55 6.05
C ARG A 52 -7.55 1.17 6.40
N VAL A 53 -6.46 1.08 7.15
CA VAL A 53 -5.84 -0.20 7.50
C VAL A 53 -6.54 -0.81 8.71
N LEU A 54 -7.06 -2.03 8.51
CA LEU A 54 -7.64 -2.87 9.55
C LEU A 54 -6.54 -3.46 10.45
N GLY A 55 -5.45 -3.92 9.82
CA GLY A 55 -4.28 -4.47 10.50
C GLY A 55 -3.25 -5.03 9.54
N GLU A 56 -2.11 -5.41 10.09
CA GLU A 56 -0.99 -6.03 9.39
C GLU A 56 -0.61 -7.33 10.12
N VAL A 57 -0.20 -8.35 9.37
CA VAL A 57 0.21 -9.65 9.90
C VAL A 57 1.40 -10.20 9.12
N SER A 58 2.33 -10.88 9.79
CA SER A 58 3.45 -11.52 9.11
C SER A 58 3.00 -12.71 8.25
N ILE A 59 3.63 -12.89 7.10
CA ILE A 59 3.48 -14.09 6.27
C ILE A 59 4.33 -15.23 6.86
N GLU A 60 3.80 -16.46 6.87
CA GLU A 60 4.56 -17.63 7.31
C GLU A 60 5.71 -17.95 6.32
N PRO A 61 6.81 -18.59 6.76
CA PRO A 61 7.93 -18.93 5.87
C PRO A 61 7.54 -19.80 4.66
N ASP A 62 6.48 -20.60 4.81
CA ASP A 62 5.94 -21.44 3.74
C ASP A 62 5.02 -20.68 2.77
N GLY A 63 4.88 -19.36 2.92
CA GLY A 63 4.06 -18.47 2.08
C GLY A 63 2.59 -18.40 2.47
N SER A 64 2.17 -19.07 3.54
CA SER A 64 0.76 -19.09 3.96
C SER A 64 0.40 -17.98 4.94
N PHE A 65 -0.89 -17.66 5.04
CA PHE A 65 -1.45 -16.84 6.10
C PHE A 65 -2.84 -17.33 6.51
N TYR A 66 -3.25 -17.01 7.74
CA TYR A 66 -4.59 -17.31 8.25
C TYR A 66 -5.05 -16.22 9.23
N VAL A 67 -6.09 -15.48 8.85
CA VAL A 67 -6.60 -14.34 9.62
C VAL A 67 -8.10 -14.43 9.85
N ARG A 68 -8.54 -13.89 11.00
CA ARG A 68 -9.94 -13.67 11.34
C ARG A 68 -10.25 -12.18 11.30
N VAL A 69 -11.31 -11.82 10.59
CA VAL A 69 -11.70 -10.42 10.32
C VAL A 69 -13.17 -10.19 10.60
N PRO A 70 -13.61 -8.94 10.87
CA PRO A 70 -15.02 -8.60 10.93
C PRO A 70 -15.70 -9.03 9.62
N ALA A 71 -16.79 -9.79 9.73
CA ALA A 71 -17.50 -10.26 8.55
C ALA A 71 -18.33 -9.15 7.89
N ASN A 72 -18.60 -9.32 6.60
CA ASN A 72 -19.23 -8.32 5.73
C ASN A 72 -18.48 -6.97 5.65
N LEU A 73 -17.21 -6.96 6.05
CA LEU A 73 -16.31 -5.84 5.84
C LEU A 73 -15.63 -6.00 4.47
N THR A 74 -15.77 -5.00 3.61
CA THR A 74 -15.08 -4.97 2.32
C THR A 74 -13.61 -4.61 2.54
N VAL A 75 -12.72 -5.53 2.19
CA VAL A 75 -11.28 -5.41 2.37
C VAL A 75 -10.51 -5.70 1.08
N GLU A 76 -9.31 -5.14 0.99
CA GLU A 76 -8.26 -5.44 0.03
C GLU A 76 -7.10 -6.09 0.80
N LEU A 77 -6.56 -7.18 0.28
CA LEU A 77 -5.38 -7.86 0.79
C LEU A 77 -4.17 -7.34 0.04
N GLN A 78 -3.21 -6.74 0.74
CA GLN A 78 -2.00 -6.18 0.15
C GLN A 78 -0.77 -6.84 0.77
N LEU A 79 0.01 -7.55 -0.04
CA LEU A 79 1.30 -8.12 0.34
C LEU A 79 2.37 -7.05 0.29
N LEU A 80 3.20 -7.00 1.32
CA LEU A 80 4.31 -6.06 1.47
C LEU A 80 5.64 -6.81 1.52
N ASP A 81 6.69 -6.18 1.00
CA ASP A 81 8.06 -6.64 1.18
C ASP A 81 8.65 -6.22 2.54
N ALA A 82 9.91 -6.56 2.78
CA ALA A 82 10.64 -6.24 4.01
C ALA A 82 10.85 -4.71 4.21
N ASP A 83 10.79 -3.92 3.14
CA ASP A 83 10.87 -2.46 3.20
C ASP A 83 9.48 -1.83 3.48
N GLY A 84 8.42 -2.64 3.49
CA GLY A 84 7.04 -2.23 3.73
C GLY A 84 6.34 -1.66 2.50
N MET A 85 6.89 -1.86 1.30
CA MET A 85 6.30 -1.48 0.03
C MET A 85 5.40 -2.60 -0.48
N ALA A 86 4.27 -2.23 -1.10
CA ALA A 86 3.38 -3.19 -1.73
C ALA A 86 4.12 -3.99 -2.82
N LEU A 87 3.98 -5.31 -2.79
CA LEU A 87 4.36 -6.23 -3.87
C LEU A 87 3.14 -6.49 -4.75
N GLN A 88 2.03 -6.83 -4.11
CA GLN A 88 0.80 -7.24 -4.77
C GLN A 88 -0.43 -6.91 -3.94
N ASP A 89 -1.53 -6.61 -4.61
CA ASP A 89 -2.86 -6.45 -4.00
C ASP A 89 -3.93 -7.26 -4.75
N CYS A 90 -5.05 -7.54 -4.09
CA CYS A 90 -6.22 -8.15 -4.71
C CYS A 90 -7.33 -7.13 -4.95
N GLY A 91 -8.37 -7.52 -5.69
CA GLY A 91 -9.60 -6.72 -5.74
C GLY A 91 -10.31 -6.65 -4.38
N TRP A 92 -11.36 -5.83 -4.30
CA TRP A 92 -12.21 -5.75 -3.11
C TRP A 92 -12.94 -7.07 -2.87
N ILE A 93 -12.75 -7.65 -1.69
CA ILE A 93 -13.37 -8.90 -1.25
C ILE A 93 -14.03 -8.73 0.13
N TRP A 94 -14.90 -9.66 0.50
CA TRP A 94 -15.48 -9.74 1.83
C TRP A 94 -15.77 -11.20 2.17
N VAL A 95 -15.88 -11.49 3.45
CA VAL A 95 -16.25 -12.83 3.94
C VAL A 95 -17.53 -12.75 4.78
N LYS A 96 -18.38 -13.78 4.71
CA LYS A 96 -19.60 -13.88 5.53
C LYS A 96 -19.30 -14.34 6.96
N ASN A 97 -20.24 -14.07 7.87
CA ASN A 97 -20.18 -14.54 9.25
C ASN A 97 -19.97 -16.07 9.25
N HIS A 98 -19.06 -16.56 10.09
CA HIS A 98 -18.69 -17.98 10.22
C HIS A 98 -18.14 -18.64 8.95
N SER A 99 -17.91 -17.88 7.87
CA SER A 99 -17.39 -18.45 6.63
C SER A 99 -15.86 -18.38 6.62
N PRO A 100 -15.18 -19.48 6.28
CA PRO A 100 -13.82 -19.40 5.76
C PRO A 100 -13.86 -19.06 4.27
N GLN A 101 -12.92 -18.25 3.82
CA GLN A 101 -12.66 -18.00 2.40
C GLN A 101 -11.17 -18.19 2.15
N GLY A 102 -10.86 -19.21 1.34
CA GLY A 102 -9.49 -19.60 1.03
C GLY A 102 -9.10 -19.24 -0.39
N CYS A 103 -7.86 -18.81 -0.56
CA CYS A 103 -7.19 -18.75 -1.86
C CYS A 103 -6.08 -19.83 -1.89
N ILE A 104 -5.84 -20.44 -3.05
CA ILE A 104 -4.66 -21.28 -3.25
C ILE A 104 -3.43 -20.37 -3.35
N GLY A 105 -3.57 -19.24 -4.03
CA GLY A 105 -2.53 -18.31 -4.39
C GLY A 105 -2.92 -16.85 -4.25
N CYS A 106 -2.11 -15.97 -4.84
CA CYS A 106 -2.41 -14.55 -4.99
C CYS A 106 -2.62 -14.27 -6.49
N HIS A 107 -3.88 -14.45 -6.93
CA HIS A 107 -4.33 -14.30 -8.33
C HIS A 107 -4.03 -15.51 -9.23
N GLU A 108 -4.25 -16.71 -8.69
CA GLU A 108 -4.34 -17.98 -9.40
C GLU A 108 -5.67 -18.18 -10.13
N ASP A 109 -5.70 -19.17 -11.01
CA ASP A 109 -6.85 -19.73 -11.69
C ASP A 109 -7.86 -20.26 -10.67
N PRO A 110 -9.09 -19.72 -10.64
CA PRO A 110 -10.15 -20.18 -9.74
C PRO A 110 -10.55 -21.65 -9.92
N GLU A 111 -10.28 -22.25 -11.08
CA GLU A 111 -10.55 -23.67 -11.36
C GLU A 111 -9.38 -24.58 -10.95
N ARG A 112 -8.24 -24.01 -10.53
CA ARG A 112 -7.09 -24.78 -10.05
C ARG A 112 -7.47 -25.58 -8.82
N THR A 113 -7.09 -26.86 -8.82
CA THR A 113 -7.24 -27.70 -7.63
C THR A 113 -6.09 -27.42 -6.65
N PRO A 114 -6.37 -27.24 -5.34
CA PRO A 114 -5.31 -27.03 -4.34
C PRO A 114 -4.40 -28.25 -4.26
N ILE A 115 -3.11 -28.01 -4.04
CA ILE A 115 -2.20 -29.08 -3.66
C ILE A 115 -2.61 -29.66 -2.31
N ASN A 116 -2.51 -30.99 -2.15
CA ASN A 116 -2.82 -31.66 -0.89
C ASN A 116 -1.68 -31.45 0.12
N ARG A 117 -1.64 -30.26 0.72
CA ARG A 117 -0.65 -29.85 1.73
C ARG A 117 -1.35 -29.11 2.87
N VAL A 118 -1.00 -29.46 4.10
CA VAL A 118 -1.35 -28.65 5.28
C VAL A 118 -0.29 -27.58 5.47
N VAL A 119 -0.67 -26.34 5.21
CA VAL A 119 0.21 -25.16 5.32
C VAL A 119 0.40 -24.72 6.76
N ASP A 120 1.47 -23.99 7.06
CA ASP A 120 1.84 -23.66 8.43
C ASP A 120 0.83 -22.74 9.14
N ALA A 121 0.23 -21.80 8.40
CA ALA A 121 -0.71 -20.85 8.98
C ALA A 121 -1.97 -21.51 9.56
N VAL A 122 -2.49 -22.58 8.93
CA VAL A 122 -3.72 -23.27 9.39
C VAL A 122 -3.47 -24.27 10.52
N LYS A 123 -2.21 -24.56 10.85
CA LYS A 123 -1.85 -25.40 12.01
C LYS A 123 -1.98 -24.63 13.33
N LYS A 124 -2.16 -23.32 13.27
CA LYS A 124 -2.27 -22.39 14.39
C LYS A 124 -3.66 -21.74 14.39
N PRO A 125 -4.13 -21.22 15.54
CA PRO A 125 -5.31 -20.36 15.55
C PRO A 125 -5.14 -19.16 14.60
N PRO A 126 -6.22 -18.65 13.98
CA PRO A 126 -6.13 -17.50 13.10
C PRO A 126 -5.67 -16.26 13.87
N ILE A 127 -4.95 -15.38 13.19
CA ILE A 127 -4.56 -14.08 13.78
C ILE A 127 -5.75 -13.12 13.69
N PHE A 128 -6.08 -12.49 14.82
CA PHE A 128 -7.26 -11.65 14.97
C PHE A 128 -6.94 -10.24 14.48
N LEU A 129 -7.63 -9.82 13.42
CA LEU A 129 -7.53 -8.47 12.88
C LEU A 129 -8.88 -7.78 13.05
N ASP A 130 -9.18 -7.43 14.31
CA ASP A 130 -10.46 -6.87 14.74
C ASP A 130 -10.33 -5.48 15.35
N THR A 131 -9.28 -4.74 14.98
CA THR A 131 -9.05 -3.35 15.38
C THR A 131 -10.35 -2.56 15.26
N PRO A 132 -10.84 -1.94 16.35
CA PRO A 132 -12.06 -1.13 16.33
C PRO A 132 -11.95 0.00 15.32
N PRO A 133 -13.03 0.38 14.61
CA PRO A 133 -13.00 1.40 13.55
C PRO A 133 -12.27 2.70 13.93
N GLU A 134 -12.42 3.17 15.16
CA GLU A 134 -11.80 4.38 15.70
C GLU A 134 -10.29 4.27 15.95
N LYS A 135 -9.75 3.04 16.02
CA LYS A 135 -8.32 2.75 16.16
C LYS A 135 -7.66 2.31 14.85
N ARG A 136 -8.45 2.06 13.80
CA ARG A 136 -7.94 1.78 12.47
C ARG A 136 -7.31 3.04 11.91
N TRP A 137 -6.16 2.90 11.27
CA TRP A 137 -5.35 4.04 10.84
C TRP A 137 -5.38 4.23 9.33
N SER A 138 -5.19 5.47 8.89
CA SER A 138 -5.04 5.88 7.50
C SER A 138 -3.91 6.89 7.43
N VAL A 139 -3.41 7.15 6.22
CA VAL A 139 -2.42 8.20 5.98
C VAL A 139 -3.00 9.19 4.98
N GLY A 140 -2.96 10.48 5.32
CA GLY A 140 -3.45 11.58 4.48
C GLY A 140 -2.32 12.54 4.13
N PHE A 141 -2.38 13.15 2.95
CA PHE A 141 -1.37 14.11 2.53
C PHE A 141 -1.30 15.31 3.48
N VAL A 142 -2.46 15.91 3.79
CA VAL A 142 -2.53 17.14 4.60
C VAL A 142 -2.05 16.91 6.03
N GLU A 143 -2.47 15.80 6.65
CA GLU A 143 -2.25 15.54 8.06
C GLU A 143 -0.88 14.90 8.34
N ASP A 144 -0.39 14.05 7.43
CA ASP A 144 0.80 13.22 7.68
C ASP A 144 2.00 13.57 6.82
N VAL A 145 1.79 13.80 5.52
CA VAL A 145 2.89 13.97 4.56
C VAL A 145 3.35 15.41 4.53
N TRP A 146 2.41 16.35 4.47
CA TRP A 146 2.68 17.76 4.32
C TRP A 146 3.55 18.35 5.45
N PRO A 147 3.31 18.06 6.75
CA PRO A 147 4.21 18.51 7.81
C PRO A 147 5.64 18.00 7.65
N LYS A 148 5.81 16.79 7.10
CA LYS A 148 7.13 16.18 6.89
C LYS A 148 7.84 16.78 5.67
N LEU A 149 7.13 17.00 4.57
CA LEU A 149 7.67 17.76 3.42
C LEU A 149 8.07 19.18 3.82
N GLY A 150 7.26 19.82 4.68
CA GLY A 150 7.54 21.14 5.21
C GLY A 150 8.84 21.20 6.02
N ARG A 151 9.09 20.18 6.85
CA ARG A 151 10.29 20.07 7.69
C ARG A 151 11.52 19.62 6.90
N ASP A 152 11.39 18.60 6.08
CA ASP A 152 12.51 17.84 5.51
C ASP A 152 12.86 18.25 4.06
N CYS A 153 11.94 18.91 3.33
CA CYS A 153 12.10 19.13 1.89
C CYS A 153 12.00 20.61 1.47
N LEU A 154 11.05 21.38 2.03
CA LEU A 154 10.87 22.80 1.67
C LEU A 154 12.15 23.65 1.74
N PRO A 155 13.06 23.49 2.73
CA PRO A 155 14.25 24.33 2.82
C PRO A 155 15.10 24.39 1.54
N CYS A 156 15.12 23.31 0.75
CA CYS A 156 15.88 23.25 -0.52
C CYS A 156 14.98 23.34 -1.76
N HIS A 157 13.74 22.87 -1.65
CA HIS A 157 12.83 22.71 -2.80
C HIS A 157 11.88 23.90 -3.05
N GLU A 158 11.96 24.98 -2.28
CA GLU A 158 11.09 26.16 -2.47
C GLU A 158 11.46 27.01 -3.71
N SER A 159 12.74 27.01 -4.15
CA SER A 159 13.21 27.94 -5.19
C SER A 159 14.17 27.35 -6.22
N THR A 160 15.12 26.52 -5.80
CA THR A 160 16.30 26.14 -6.61
C THR A 160 16.33 24.68 -7.08
N SER A 161 15.51 23.81 -6.50
CA SER A 161 15.59 22.36 -6.73
C SER A 161 14.27 21.77 -7.19
N GLU A 162 14.31 20.86 -8.16
CA GLU A 162 13.16 20.05 -8.57
C GLU A 162 13.03 18.79 -7.69
N PRO A 163 11.81 18.35 -7.33
CA PRO A 163 10.53 19.03 -7.60
C PRO A 163 10.42 20.36 -6.86
N ARG A 164 9.95 21.41 -7.54
CA ARG A 164 9.62 22.67 -6.85
C ARG A 164 8.40 22.48 -5.97
N LEU A 165 8.61 22.53 -4.67
CA LEU A 165 7.54 22.54 -3.66
C LEU A 165 7.12 23.99 -3.36
N THR A 166 5.90 24.20 -2.89
CA THR A 166 5.43 25.52 -2.44
C THR A 166 4.88 25.42 -1.04
N ARG A 167 4.76 26.54 -0.32
CA ARG A 167 4.11 26.59 1.00
C ARG A 167 2.59 26.35 0.95
N ASP A 168 2.05 26.06 -0.23
CA ASP A 168 0.67 25.65 -0.43
C ASP A 168 0.60 24.12 -0.59
N ALA A 169 -0.13 23.48 0.33
CA ALA A 169 -0.22 22.03 0.38
C ALA A 169 -0.89 21.45 -0.87
N GLU A 170 -1.94 22.10 -1.38
CA GLU A 170 -2.72 21.60 -2.51
C GLU A 170 -1.92 21.69 -3.82
N GLN A 171 -1.23 22.81 -4.03
CA GLN A 171 -0.35 23.00 -5.16
C GLN A 171 0.82 22.00 -5.12
N THR A 172 1.42 21.79 -3.94
CA THR A 172 2.48 20.80 -3.78
C THR A 172 2.00 19.39 -4.10
N TYR A 173 0.85 18.99 -3.55
CA TYR A 173 0.22 17.69 -3.84
C TYR A 173 0.00 17.49 -5.35
N ARG A 174 -0.60 18.48 -6.02
CA ARG A 174 -0.83 18.42 -7.47
C ARG A 174 0.46 18.30 -8.28
N ARG A 175 1.54 19.00 -7.87
CA ARG A 175 2.85 18.91 -8.55
C ARG A 175 3.48 17.53 -8.41
N LEU A 176 3.39 16.93 -7.22
CA LEU A 176 3.90 15.57 -6.99
C LEU A 176 3.19 14.55 -7.89
N LEU A 177 1.88 14.70 -8.09
CA LEU A 177 1.07 13.84 -8.95
C LEU A 177 1.14 14.17 -10.44
N ALA A 178 1.48 15.40 -10.83
CA ALA A 178 1.56 15.80 -12.23
C ALA A 178 2.97 15.58 -12.83
N GLY A 179 4.02 15.66 -12.01
CA GLY A 179 5.41 15.57 -12.47
C GLY A 179 6.05 16.92 -12.83
N SER A 180 7.25 16.87 -13.39
CA SER A 180 7.97 18.06 -13.87
C SER A 180 7.46 18.52 -15.24
N SER A 181 7.49 19.83 -15.50
CA SER A 181 7.28 20.41 -16.83
C SER A 181 8.50 20.30 -17.75
N SER A 182 9.69 19.96 -17.21
CA SER A 182 10.93 19.81 -17.98
C SER A 182 11.16 18.35 -18.39
N ASP A 183 10.90 18.08 -19.67
CA ASP A 183 11.33 16.95 -20.53
C ASP A 183 10.90 15.51 -20.19
N THR A 184 10.44 15.22 -18.96
CA THR A 184 9.69 13.99 -18.69
C THR A 184 8.43 14.36 -17.91
N ARG A 185 7.28 14.33 -18.57
CA ARG A 185 5.93 14.56 -18.01
C ARG A 185 5.49 13.45 -17.04
N ARG A 186 6.45 12.88 -16.31
CA ARG A 186 6.33 11.71 -15.44
C ARG A 186 6.05 12.18 -14.02
N PRO A 187 5.03 11.62 -13.36
CA PRO A 187 4.71 11.99 -11.99
C PRO A 187 5.81 11.53 -11.02
N TYR A 188 6.03 12.30 -9.94
CA TYR A 188 6.93 11.89 -8.86
C TYR A 188 6.29 10.82 -7.97
N VAL A 189 4.96 10.86 -7.88
CA VAL A 189 4.13 9.94 -7.10
C VAL A 189 3.16 9.23 -8.04
N ILE A 190 3.19 7.90 -8.01
CA ILE A 190 2.23 7.06 -8.71
C ILE A 190 1.29 6.48 -7.64
N PRO A 191 0.04 6.95 -7.53
CA PRO A 191 -0.90 6.46 -6.51
C PRO A 191 -1.05 4.94 -6.55
N GLY A 192 -0.92 4.31 -5.39
CA GLY A 192 -0.99 2.86 -5.21
C GLY A 192 0.31 2.10 -5.55
N LYS A 193 1.38 2.79 -5.98
CA LYS A 193 2.63 2.16 -6.43
C LYS A 193 3.84 2.85 -5.82
N ALA A 194 4.06 2.71 -4.51
CA ALA A 194 5.21 3.34 -3.86
C ALA A 194 6.54 2.84 -4.44
N ARG A 195 6.67 1.53 -4.65
CA ARG A 195 7.90 0.93 -5.20
C ARG A 195 8.25 1.43 -6.60
N SER A 196 7.27 1.88 -7.38
CA SER A 196 7.47 2.38 -8.75
C SER A 196 7.48 3.91 -8.81
N SER A 197 7.39 4.60 -7.67
CA SER A 197 7.31 6.06 -7.62
C SER A 197 8.71 6.69 -7.56
N PRO A 198 9.08 7.60 -8.49
CA PRO A 198 10.38 8.27 -8.49
C PRO A 198 10.73 8.99 -7.18
N LEU A 199 9.73 9.51 -6.46
CA LEU A 199 9.93 10.10 -5.14
C LEU A 199 10.54 9.08 -4.16
N VAL A 200 10.06 7.84 -4.15
CA VAL A 200 10.57 6.79 -3.26
C VAL A 200 12.00 6.41 -3.64
N TRP A 201 12.30 6.33 -4.93
CA TRP A 201 13.67 6.05 -5.40
C TRP A 201 14.66 7.14 -4.99
N HIS A 202 14.23 8.41 -5.09
CA HIS A 202 15.03 9.55 -4.66
C HIS A 202 15.33 9.48 -3.15
N LEU A 203 14.31 9.18 -2.34
CA LEU A 203 14.43 9.09 -0.88
C LEU A 203 15.31 7.92 -0.42
N LEU A 204 15.29 6.80 -1.15
CA LEU A 204 16.06 5.60 -0.83
C LEU A 204 17.43 5.54 -1.53
N GLY A 205 17.67 6.42 -2.50
CA GLY A 205 18.89 6.44 -3.30
C GLY A 205 19.06 5.22 -4.23
N ARG A 206 18.00 4.44 -4.46
CA ARG A 206 18.00 3.24 -5.34
C ARG A 206 16.64 3.06 -6.04
N ASN A 207 16.63 2.37 -7.18
CA ASN A 207 15.39 1.99 -7.83
C ASN A 207 14.76 0.84 -7.02
N THR A 208 13.48 0.98 -6.69
CA THR A 208 12.71 -0.03 -5.97
C THR A 208 11.69 -0.73 -6.84
N ALA A 209 11.60 -0.35 -8.13
CA ALA A 209 10.81 -1.08 -9.10
C ALA A 209 11.32 -2.53 -9.23
N ARG A 210 10.44 -3.35 -9.77
CA ARG A 210 10.67 -4.77 -10.02
C ARG A 210 10.48 -5.05 -11.50
N PRO A 211 10.95 -6.19 -12.02
CA PRO A 211 10.79 -6.52 -13.44
C PRO A 211 9.33 -6.44 -13.94
N TRP A 212 8.37 -6.72 -13.06
CA TRP A 212 6.93 -6.62 -13.36
C TRP A 212 6.33 -5.22 -13.38
N ASP A 213 7.10 -4.22 -13.00
CA ASP A 213 6.67 -2.82 -13.04
C ASP A 213 6.89 -2.19 -14.43
N GLY A 214 7.31 -3.00 -15.43
CA GLY A 214 7.56 -2.58 -16.80
C GLY A 214 8.74 -1.61 -16.88
N ASP A 215 8.61 -0.57 -17.71
CA ASP A 215 9.66 0.43 -17.95
C ASP A 215 10.21 1.11 -16.68
N ALA A 216 9.49 1.04 -15.56
CA ALA A 216 9.94 1.58 -14.29
C ALA A 216 11.24 0.95 -13.78
N ASP A 217 11.50 -0.32 -14.09
CA ASP A 217 12.70 -1.05 -13.65
C ASP A 217 13.99 -0.45 -14.23
N ASP A 218 13.93 0.09 -15.46
CA ASP A 218 15.08 0.63 -16.18
C ASP A 218 15.32 2.13 -15.93
N HIS A 219 14.54 2.78 -15.07
CA HIS A 219 14.64 4.22 -14.90
C HIS A 219 15.82 4.68 -14.04
N PRO A 220 16.50 5.77 -14.45
CA PRO A 220 17.63 6.29 -13.71
C PRO A 220 17.18 6.87 -12.36
N VAL A 221 17.94 6.53 -11.32
CA VAL A 221 17.75 7.07 -9.98
C VAL A 221 18.58 8.34 -9.87
N LYS A 222 17.94 9.43 -9.46
CA LYS A 222 18.64 10.62 -8.97
C LYS A 222 18.69 10.50 -7.44
N PRO A 223 19.83 10.23 -6.78
CA PRO A 223 19.87 10.18 -5.33
C PRO A 223 19.82 11.59 -4.72
N LEU A 224 19.55 11.66 -3.42
CA LEU A 224 19.74 12.88 -2.63
C LEU A 224 21.23 13.26 -2.55
N PRO A 225 21.56 14.55 -2.30
CA PRO A 225 22.93 14.95 -2.05
C PRO A 225 23.56 14.14 -0.89
N PRO A 226 24.85 13.79 -0.94
CA PRO A 226 25.49 12.84 0.00
C PRO A 226 25.30 13.17 1.49
N ASP A 227 25.23 14.45 1.85
CA ASP A 227 25.07 14.90 3.24
C ASP A 227 23.60 15.01 3.70
N THR A 228 22.66 14.59 2.86
CA THR A 228 21.23 14.66 3.17
C THR A 228 20.76 13.35 3.80
N THR A 229 20.31 13.42 5.05
CA THR A 229 19.67 12.28 5.73
C THR A 229 18.19 12.56 5.92
N ILE A 230 17.33 11.68 5.40
CA ILE A 230 15.89 11.77 5.62
C ILE A 230 15.50 10.83 6.78
N PRO A 231 14.72 11.31 7.76
CA PRO A 231 14.23 10.46 8.85
C PRO A 231 13.45 9.25 8.32
N SER A 232 13.71 8.06 8.88
CA SER A 232 13.04 6.82 8.43
C SER A 232 11.52 6.87 8.60
N ASP A 233 11.02 7.62 9.58
CA ASP A 233 9.59 7.88 9.73
C ASP A 233 8.99 8.66 8.55
N THR A 234 9.72 9.64 8.01
CA THR A 234 9.30 10.37 6.79
C THR A 234 9.19 9.45 5.59
N ILE A 235 10.21 8.63 5.37
CA ILE A 235 10.21 7.63 4.28
C ILE A 235 9.02 6.69 4.44
N ARG A 236 8.82 6.12 5.64
CA ARG A 236 7.72 5.18 5.91
C ARG A 236 6.35 5.80 5.70
N THR A 237 6.14 7.04 6.15
CA THR A 237 4.87 7.75 5.94
C THR A 237 4.61 8.00 4.48
N ILE A 238 5.61 8.44 3.71
CA ILE A 238 5.46 8.68 2.26
C ILE A 238 5.16 7.37 1.53
N VAL A 239 5.91 6.30 1.79
CA VAL A 239 5.67 4.97 1.18
C VAL A 239 4.24 4.50 1.46
N ARG A 240 3.81 4.52 2.73
CA ARG A 240 2.43 4.13 3.12
C ARG A 240 1.38 5.00 2.47
N TRP A 241 1.58 6.32 2.44
CA TRP A 241 0.66 7.24 1.79
C TRP A 241 0.48 6.92 0.31
N ILE A 242 1.58 6.67 -0.41
CA ILE A 242 1.54 6.33 -1.83
C ILE A 242 0.84 4.99 -2.03
N ASP A 243 1.22 3.92 -1.31
CA ASP A 243 0.60 2.59 -1.44
C ASP A 243 -0.89 2.59 -1.08
N LEU A 244 -1.33 3.46 -0.16
CA LEU A 244 -2.74 3.65 0.16
C LEU A 244 -3.48 4.54 -0.86
N GLY A 245 -2.89 4.84 -2.01
CA GLY A 245 -3.52 5.57 -3.11
C GLY A 245 -3.31 7.08 -3.08
N ALA A 246 -2.28 7.55 -2.39
CA ALA A 246 -1.91 8.97 -2.30
C ALA A 246 -3.09 9.88 -1.90
N GLN A 247 -3.81 9.51 -0.84
CA GLN A 247 -5.03 10.21 -0.41
C GLN A 247 -4.73 11.66 0.03
N TRP A 248 -5.63 12.60 -0.31
CA TRP A 248 -5.50 14.01 0.09
C TRP A 248 -5.63 14.19 1.61
N THR A 249 -6.68 13.62 2.19
CA THR A 249 -6.94 13.60 3.64
C THR A 249 -6.99 12.17 4.15
N ARG A 250 -6.87 11.99 5.46
CA ARG A 250 -7.06 10.66 6.07
C ARG A 250 -8.51 10.20 5.87
N SER A 251 -8.69 8.89 5.72
CA SER A 251 -10.00 8.27 5.87
C SER A 251 -10.44 8.37 7.33
N THR A 252 -11.55 9.06 7.60
CA THR A 252 -12.15 9.12 8.93
C THR A 252 -13.11 7.95 9.14
N ALA A 253 -13.32 7.56 10.39
CA ALA A 253 -14.41 6.65 10.69
C ALA A 253 -15.73 7.33 10.30
N PRO A 254 -16.69 6.61 9.68
CA PRO A 254 -18.03 7.14 9.58
C PRO A 254 -18.51 7.46 11.00
N ALA A 255 -19.04 8.66 11.21
CA ALA A 255 -19.85 8.91 12.39
C ALA A 255 -20.95 7.84 12.37
N PHE A 256 -21.06 7.06 13.44
CA PHE A 256 -22.09 6.03 13.53
C PHE A 256 -23.44 6.69 13.20
N ALA A 257 -24.07 6.27 12.10
CA ALA A 257 -25.50 6.50 11.94
C ALA A 257 -26.15 5.49 12.90
N GLU A 258 -26.80 6.01 13.94
CA GLU A 258 -27.69 5.23 14.82
C GLU A 258 -28.78 4.51 14.02
#